data_AF-A0A5N7Z7L3-F1
#
_entry.id   AF-A0A5N7Z7L3-F1
#
_cell.length_a   1.000
_cell.length_b   1.000
_cell.length_c   1.000
_cell.angle_alpha   90.00
_cell.angle_beta   90.00
_cell.angle_gamma   90.00
#
_symmetry.space_group_name_H-M   'P 1'
#
loop_
_entity.id
_entity.type
_entity.pdbx_description
1 polymer ?
#
loop_
_entity_poly.entity_id
_entity_poly.type
_entity_poly.pdbx_seq_one_letter_code
_entity_poly.pdbx_strand_id
1 'polypeptide(L)'
;MSTKLVLPILFALLFVSCEVDPFEETSGKTLDVGSLSKMKAPHTCKDEEHWVEAADGTIYWDENATSQDTTKPGETYLGEAVILFNGSVNEKPGTENNLFGEDAKLAKAKVYGPSGTNDIKNYDGFTMGSDNKKFGAIADGRYQFNYDDRGKSGKLQSHWAVENRGNIPALNGYNPNPNASTNREFKNGIFIHTSNKNGFAGTYNNGKNGISEGCLLIVPSIYDTEGISINNGWDQFNQQLQGVKEGTLQVIRK
;
A
#
# COMPACT_ATOMS: atom_id res chain seq x y z
N MET A 1 34.75 5.87 -67.44
CA MET A 1 34.74 4.94 -66.29
C MET A 1 33.47 5.17 -65.50
N SER A 2 32.84 4.12 -64.95
CA SER A 2 31.59 4.23 -64.19
C SER A 2 31.64 3.32 -62.98
N THR A 3 31.70 3.91 -61.79
CA THR A 3 31.71 3.23 -60.50
C THR A 3 30.34 3.35 -59.85
N LYS A 4 29.58 2.25 -59.83
CA LYS A 4 28.31 2.19 -59.09
C LYS A 4 28.60 2.17 -57.59
N LEU A 5 28.05 3.14 -56.85
CA LEU A 5 27.97 3.06 -55.40
C LEU A 5 26.66 2.37 -55.02
N VAL A 6 26.75 1.24 -54.32
CA VAL A 6 25.59 0.50 -53.79
C VAL A 6 25.53 0.76 -52.30
N LEU A 7 24.40 1.32 -51.83
CA LEU A 7 24.19 1.62 -50.42
C LEU A 7 23.44 0.46 -49.74
N PRO A 8 23.97 -0.17 -48.68
CA PRO A 8 23.23 -1.17 -47.92
C PRO A 8 22.19 -0.49 -47.02
N ILE A 9 20.96 -1.01 -47.03
CA ILE A 9 19.89 -0.56 -46.11
C ILE A 9 20.13 -1.23 -44.76
N LEU A 10 20.39 -0.43 -43.72
CA LEU A 10 20.58 -0.93 -42.36
C LEU A 10 19.22 -1.10 -41.67
N PHE A 11 18.80 -2.34 -41.43
CA PHE A 11 17.57 -2.64 -40.70
C PHE A 11 17.81 -2.48 -39.18
N ALA A 12 17.22 -1.46 -38.58
CA ALA A 12 17.31 -1.23 -37.13
C ALA A 12 16.23 -2.03 -36.39
N LEU A 13 16.61 -3.20 -35.86
CA LEU A 13 15.80 -3.95 -34.90
C LEU A 13 15.99 -3.38 -33.50
N LEU A 14 15.02 -2.58 -33.04
CA LEU A 14 14.95 -2.09 -31.66
C LEU A 14 14.53 -3.23 -30.72
N PHE A 15 15.50 -3.95 -30.18
CA PHE A 15 15.28 -4.76 -28.98
C PHE A 15 15.42 -3.88 -27.75
N VAL A 16 14.30 -3.58 -27.08
CA VAL A 16 14.31 -3.00 -25.73
C VAL A 16 14.66 -4.14 -24.77
N SER A 17 15.93 -4.20 -24.36
CA SER A 17 16.37 -5.09 -23.29
C SER A 17 16.21 -4.36 -21.97
N CYS A 18 15.34 -4.84 -21.09
CA CYS A 18 15.40 -4.50 -19.68
C CYS A 18 16.54 -5.30 -19.05
N GLU A 19 17.73 -4.71 -19.01
CA GLU A 19 18.84 -5.23 -18.22
C GLU A 19 18.47 -5.12 -16.73
N VAL A 20 18.53 -6.24 -16.02
CA VAL A 20 18.32 -6.33 -14.57
C VAL A 20 19.67 -6.64 -13.95
N ASP A 21 20.26 -5.68 -13.23
CA ASP A 21 21.58 -5.83 -12.63
C ASP A 21 21.62 -7.02 -11.63
N PRO A 22 22.53 -7.99 -11.79
CA PRO A 22 22.68 -9.11 -10.87
C PRO A 22 23.50 -8.71 -9.63
N PHE A 23 22.91 -8.82 -8.44
CA PHE A 23 23.62 -8.60 -7.18
C PHE A 23 23.99 -9.93 -6.49
N GLU A 24 25.24 -10.36 -6.66
CA GLU A 24 25.92 -11.31 -5.77
C GLU A 24 26.37 -10.60 -4.46
N GLU A 25 26.41 -11.18 -3.26
CA GLU A 25 25.77 -12.38 -2.67
C GLU A 25 25.35 -11.98 -1.20
N THR A 26 25.39 -12.71 -0.08
CA THR A 26 25.93 -14.03 0.29
C THR A 26 25.05 -14.77 1.30
N SER A 27 24.69 -16.04 1.05
CA SER A 27 24.70 -17.14 2.05
C SER A 27 24.13 -18.46 1.48
N GLY A 28 24.95 -19.51 1.53
CA GLY A 28 24.65 -20.77 0.83
C GLY A 28 23.58 -21.65 1.47
N LYS A 29 22.45 -21.80 0.77
CA LYS A 29 21.73 -23.09 0.64
C LYS A 29 21.35 -23.28 -0.83
N THR A 30 21.91 -24.30 -1.48
CA THR A 30 21.52 -24.73 -2.82
C THR A 30 20.12 -25.34 -2.79
N LEU A 31 19.12 -24.57 -3.23
CA LEU A 31 17.80 -25.10 -3.58
C LEU A 31 17.82 -25.63 -5.02
N ASP A 32 17.19 -26.78 -5.23
CA ASP A 32 17.18 -27.46 -6.52
C ASP A 32 16.33 -26.69 -7.55
N VAL A 33 16.99 -26.19 -8.60
CA VAL A 33 16.35 -25.41 -9.68
C VAL A 33 15.41 -26.24 -10.57
N GLY A 34 15.34 -27.56 -10.39
CA GLY A 34 14.46 -28.43 -11.16
C GLY A 34 12.94 -28.20 -11.02
N SER A 35 12.48 -27.43 -10.02
CA SER A 35 11.05 -27.33 -9.68
C SER A 35 10.33 -26.04 -10.12
N LEU A 36 11.06 -24.94 -10.36
CA LEU A 36 10.44 -23.61 -10.58
C LEU A 36 9.81 -23.39 -11.95
N SER A 37 10.03 -24.29 -12.92
CA SER A 37 9.65 -24.13 -14.33
C SER A 37 8.14 -24.24 -14.66
N LYS A 38 7.25 -24.25 -13.64
CA LYS A 38 5.79 -24.40 -13.82
C LYS A 38 4.92 -23.44 -12.99
N MET A 39 5.49 -22.47 -12.29
CA MET A 39 4.67 -21.33 -11.84
C MET A 39 4.34 -20.45 -13.05
N LYS A 40 3.11 -20.59 -13.55
CA LYS A 40 2.49 -19.63 -14.48
C LYS A 40 2.64 -18.24 -13.87
N ALA A 41 3.11 -17.27 -14.66
CA ALA A 41 3.31 -15.90 -14.19
C ALA A 41 2.04 -15.38 -13.47
N PRO A 42 2.19 -14.61 -12.38
CA PRO A 42 1.04 -13.95 -11.74
C PRO A 42 0.29 -13.12 -12.77
N HIS A 43 -1.01 -12.95 -12.56
CA HIS A 43 -1.92 -12.43 -13.57
C HIS A 43 -1.41 -11.08 -14.10
N THR A 44 -0.96 -11.07 -15.37
CA THR A 44 -0.70 -9.83 -16.09
C THR A 44 -2.03 -9.10 -16.16
N CYS A 45 -2.19 -8.09 -15.30
CA CYS A 45 -3.33 -7.19 -15.35
C CYS A 45 -3.36 -6.63 -16.78
N LYS A 46 -4.48 -6.80 -17.49
CA LYS A 46 -4.66 -6.00 -18.70
C LYS A 46 -4.81 -4.55 -18.26
N ASP A 47 -4.31 -3.60 -19.04
CA ASP A 47 -4.45 -2.16 -18.78
C ASP A 47 -5.92 -1.64 -18.93
N GLU A 48 -6.91 -2.53 -18.76
CA GLU A 48 -8.31 -2.41 -19.18
C GLU A 48 -9.34 -2.78 -18.08
N GLU A 49 -8.91 -3.37 -16.96
CA GLU A 49 -9.80 -3.92 -15.91
C GLU A 49 -9.48 -3.35 -14.52
N HIS A 50 -10.40 -2.61 -13.89
CA HIS A 50 -10.19 -1.98 -12.57
C HIS A 50 -11.45 -2.04 -11.67
N TRP A 51 -11.32 -1.57 -10.42
CA TRP A 51 -12.43 -1.49 -9.46
C TRP A 51 -13.34 -0.28 -9.67
N VAL A 52 -14.63 -0.50 -9.46
CA VAL A 52 -15.70 0.49 -9.60
C VAL A 52 -16.69 0.37 -8.42
N GLU A 53 -17.22 1.50 -7.96
CA GLU A 53 -18.34 1.59 -7.01
C GLU A 53 -19.63 1.89 -7.77
N ALA A 54 -20.63 1.03 -7.64
CA ALA A 54 -21.99 1.30 -8.14
C ALA A 54 -22.71 2.35 -7.27
N ALA A 55 -23.77 2.96 -7.81
CA ALA A 55 -24.54 4.02 -7.14
C ALA A 55 -25.20 3.62 -5.79
N ASP A 56 -25.20 2.33 -5.43
CA ASP A 56 -25.66 1.79 -4.14
C ASP A 56 -24.53 1.54 -3.12
N GLY A 57 -23.26 1.81 -3.50
CA GLY A 57 -22.07 1.53 -2.70
C GLY A 57 -21.44 0.14 -2.93
N THR A 58 -21.96 -0.65 -3.89
CA THR A 58 -21.39 -1.97 -4.22
C THR A 58 -20.09 -1.81 -4.99
N ILE A 59 -18.97 -2.23 -4.39
CA ILE A 59 -17.67 -2.31 -5.06
C ILE A 59 -17.53 -3.63 -5.81
N TYR A 60 -17.25 -3.56 -7.12
CA TYR A 60 -17.06 -4.71 -8.00
C TYR A 60 -15.95 -4.44 -9.04
N TRP A 61 -15.49 -5.50 -9.72
CA TRP A 61 -14.47 -5.44 -10.78
C TRP A 61 -15.15 -5.26 -12.13
N ASP A 62 -14.74 -4.26 -12.91
CA ASP A 62 -15.28 -4.04 -14.25
C ASP A 62 -14.20 -4.22 -15.32
N GLU A 63 -14.43 -5.18 -16.22
CA GLU A 63 -13.51 -5.57 -17.30
C GLU A 63 -13.34 -4.49 -18.39
N ASN A 64 -13.95 -3.32 -18.23
CA ASN A 64 -13.92 -2.17 -19.14
C ASN A 64 -13.48 -0.86 -18.45
N ALA A 65 -13.24 -0.87 -17.14
CA ALA A 65 -12.94 0.34 -16.37
C ALA A 65 -11.44 0.67 -16.39
N THR A 66 -11.07 1.76 -17.05
CA THR A 66 -9.71 2.32 -17.06
C THR A 66 -9.63 3.72 -16.46
N SER A 67 -10.78 4.38 -16.38
CA SER A 67 -10.95 5.75 -15.88
C SER A 67 -12.43 6.00 -15.59
N GLN A 68 -12.75 7.15 -14.97
CA GLN A 68 -14.13 7.57 -14.77
C GLN A 68 -14.94 7.64 -16.08
N ASP A 69 -14.30 7.97 -17.20
CA ASP A 69 -14.94 8.11 -18.52
C ASP A 69 -15.37 6.78 -19.16
N THR A 70 -14.86 5.63 -18.69
CA THR A 70 -15.27 4.30 -19.17
C THR A 70 -16.18 3.52 -18.20
N THR A 71 -16.47 4.08 -17.03
CA THR A 71 -17.52 3.56 -16.13
C THR A 71 -18.92 3.87 -16.66
N LYS A 72 -19.95 3.17 -16.16
CA LYS A 72 -21.35 3.41 -16.59
C LYS A 72 -21.92 4.63 -15.86
N PRO A 73 -22.94 5.31 -16.41
CA PRO A 73 -23.50 6.52 -15.80
C PRO A 73 -23.99 6.30 -14.35
N GLY A 74 -23.39 7.04 -13.42
CA GLY A 74 -23.69 6.97 -11.97
C GLY A 74 -22.75 6.06 -11.16
N GLU A 75 -21.82 5.36 -11.80
CA GLU A 75 -20.75 4.62 -11.14
C GLU A 75 -19.55 5.55 -10.82
N THR A 76 -18.74 5.18 -9.82
CA THR A 76 -17.49 5.90 -9.46
C THR A 76 -16.29 5.00 -9.69
N TYR A 77 -15.32 5.46 -10.46
CA TYR A 77 -14.05 4.76 -10.70
C TYR A 77 -13.18 4.76 -9.44
N LEU A 78 -12.58 3.60 -9.09
CA LEU A 78 -11.77 3.45 -7.88
C LEU A 78 -10.29 3.11 -8.14
N GLY A 79 -9.93 2.68 -9.35
CA GLY A 79 -8.55 2.37 -9.74
C GLY A 79 -8.14 0.90 -9.59
N GLU A 80 -6.85 0.64 -9.78
CA GLU A 80 -6.23 -0.70 -9.85
C GLU A 80 -6.46 -1.52 -8.57
N ALA A 81 -6.57 -0.87 -7.41
CA ALA A 81 -6.87 -1.50 -6.12
C ALA A 81 -7.62 -0.55 -5.17
N VAL A 82 -8.31 -1.14 -4.17
CA VAL A 82 -9.12 -0.39 -3.18
C VAL A 82 -8.84 -0.87 -1.76
N ILE A 83 -8.60 0.07 -0.84
CA ILE A 83 -8.24 -0.21 0.56
C ILE A 83 -9.31 0.43 1.46
N LEU A 84 -10.14 -0.40 2.11
CA LEU A 84 -11.18 0.05 3.05
C LEU A 84 -10.74 -0.17 4.50
N PHE A 85 -10.23 0.86 5.17
CA PHE A 85 -9.98 0.84 6.61
C PHE A 85 -11.29 1.09 7.39
N ASN A 86 -11.78 0.05 8.05
CA ASN A 86 -12.90 0.10 8.99
C ASN A 86 -12.34 0.08 10.42
N GLY A 87 -12.22 1.27 11.00
CA GLY A 87 -11.59 1.52 12.30
C GLY A 87 -12.54 2.05 13.37
N SER A 88 -11.97 2.66 14.41
CA SER A 88 -12.68 3.34 15.48
C SER A 88 -11.85 4.45 16.09
N VAL A 89 -12.50 5.53 16.54
CA VAL A 89 -11.82 6.57 17.34
C VAL A 89 -11.32 6.05 18.70
N ASN A 90 -11.76 4.85 19.09
CA ASN A 90 -11.35 4.11 20.30
C ASN A 90 -10.30 3.02 20.03
N GLU A 91 -9.70 2.98 18.84
CA GLU A 91 -8.53 2.16 18.54
C GLU A 91 -7.37 2.47 19.49
N LYS A 92 -6.68 1.43 19.95
CA LYS A 92 -5.46 1.52 20.77
C LYS A 92 -4.57 0.31 20.53
N PRO A 93 -3.24 0.42 20.64
CA PRO A 93 -2.42 -0.76 20.86
C PRO A 93 -2.77 -1.40 22.22
N GLY A 94 -2.44 -2.69 22.35
CA GLY A 94 -2.62 -3.45 23.58
C GLY A 94 -1.49 -3.25 24.59
N THR A 95 -1.34 -4.22 25.48
CA THR A 95 -0.23 -4.34 26.44
C THR A 95 1.14 -4.05 25.78
N GLU A 96 2.00 -3.34 26.51
CA GLU A 96 3.31 -2.81 26.04
C GLU A 96 3.26 -1.85 24.83
N ASN A 97 2.08 -1.34 24.44
CA ASN A 97 1.85 -0.58 23.21
C ASN A 97 2.14 -1.42 21.96
N ASN A 98 1.68 -2.67 21.98
CA ASN A 98 1.83 -3.65 20.91
C ASN A 98 0.50 -3.87 20.16
N LEU A 99 0.52 -3.91 18.82
CA LEU A 99 -0.65 -4.26 18.00
C LEU A 99 -1.10 -5.72 18.21
N PHE A 100 -0.18 -6.61 18.61
CA PHE A 100 -0.47 -7.99 19.02
C PHE A 100 -0.68 -8.13 20.55
N GLY A 101 -0.69 -7.02 21.29
CA GLY A 101 -0.85 -7.02 22.74
C GLY A 101 -2.29 -7.31 23.17
N GLU A 102 -2.45 -7.83 24.39
CA GLU A 102 -3.76 -7.99 25.04
C GLU A 102 -4.51 -6.64 25.11
N ASP A 103 -5.83 -6.66 24.98
CA ASP A 103 -6.71 -5.50 24.78
C ASP A 103 -6.34 -4.57 23.59
N ALA A 104 -5.58 -5.02 22.59
CA ALA A 104 -5.44 -4.24 21.35
C ALA A 104 -6.81 -4.04 20.67
N LYS A 105 -7.08 -2.79 20.27
CA LYS A 105 -8.25 -2.41 19.48
C LYS A 105 -7.78 -1.91 18.14
N LEU A 106 -7.91 -2.76 17.13
CA LEU A 106 -7.43 -2.58 15.77
C LEU A 106 -8.58 -2.29 14.80
N ALA A 107 -8.25 -1.64 13.69
CA ALA A 107 -9.09 -1.58 12.51
C ALA A 107 -9.02 -2.88 11.70
N LYS A 108 -10.05 -3.15 10.90
CA LYS A 108 -10.00 -4.13 9.81
C LYS A 108 -9.81 -3.40 8.48
N ALA A 109 -8.74 -3.73 7.76
CA ALA A 109 -8.52 -3.25 6.40
C ALA A 109 -8.95 -4.33 5.41
N LYS A 110 -9.99 -4.06 4.61
CA LYS A 110 -10.37 -4.90 3.48
C LYS A 110 -9.71 -4.36 2.22
N VAL A 111 -8.91 -5.17 1.54
CA VAL A 111 -8.18 -4.80 0.33
C VAL A 111 -8.71 -5.59 -0.85
N TYR A 112 -9.15 -4.86 -1.87
CA TYR A 112 -9.51 -5.35 -3.19
C TYR A 112 -8.28 -5.11 -4.08
N GLY A 113 -7.57 -6.17 -4.48
CA GLY A 113 -6.30 -6.09 -5.19
C GLY A 113 -6.44 -6.10 -6.72
N PRO A 114 -5.32 -5.96 -7.45
CA PRO A 114 -5.30 -5.84 -8.92
C PRO A 114 -5.59 -7.15 -9.66
N SER A 115 -5.68 -8.29 -8.97
CA SER A 115 -6.13 -9.57 -9.55
C SER A 115 -7.65 -9.81 -9.40
N GLY A 116 -8.43 -8.73 -9.35
CA GLY A 116 -9.88 -8.73 -9.43
C GLY A 116 -10.60 -9.49 -8.31
N THR A 117 -11.77 -10.07 -8.63
CA THR A 117 -12.70 -10.67 -7.65
C THR A 117 -12.13 -11.81 -6.81
N ASN A 118 -11.06 -12.47 -7.26
CA ASN A 118 -10.37 -13.53 -6.52
C ASN A 118 -9.31 -12.99 -5.54
N ASP A 119 -8.97 -11.71 -5.63
CA ASP A 119 -7.93 -11.07 -4.84
C ASP A 119 -8.51 -10.04 -3.85
N ILE A 120 -9.53 -10.47 -3.10
CA ILE A 120 -10.13 -9.69 -2.02
C ILE A 120 -9.69 -10.28 -0.68
N LYS A 121 -8.89 -9.53 0.08
CA LYS A 121 -8.24 -9.96 1.33
C LYS A 121 -8.65 -9.06 2.50
N ASN A 122 -8.53 -9.60 3.72
CA ASN A 122 -8.75 -8.85 4.96
C ASN A 122 -7.47 -8.89 5.81
N TYR A 123 -7.09 -7.73 6.34
CA TYR A 123 -5.91 -7.51 7.17
C TYR A 123 -6.34 -6.86 8.49
N ASP A 124 -5.54 -7.07 9.53
CA ASP A 124 -5.58 -6.24 10.74
C ASP A 124 -4.74 -4.98 10.53
N GLY A 125 -5.18 -3.85 11.08
CA GLY A 125 -4.53 -2.56 10.89
C GLY A 125 -4.81 -1.55 11.99
N PHE A 126 -4.31 -0.34 11.82
CA PHE A 126 -4.43 0.75 12.80
C PHE A 126 -4.58 2.08 12.08
N THR A 127 -5.65 2.82 12.35
CA THR A 127 -5.96 4.11 11.68
C THR A 127 -5.57 5.35 12.49
N MET A 128 -5.11 5.16 13.73
CA MET A 128 -4.78 6.24 14.66
C MET A 128 -3.26 6.43 14.78
N GLY A 129 -2.82 7.60 15.24
CA GLY A 129 -1.42 7.80 15.62
C GLY A 129 -1.03 6.94 16.84
N SER A 130 0.26 6.56 16.95
CA SER A 130 0.83 5.78 18.06
C SER A 130 0.48 6.33 19.45
N ASP A 131 0.34 7.65 19.54
CA ASP A 131 -0.35 8.38 20.60
C ASP A 131 -1.34 9.32 19.90
N ASN A 132 -2.63 8.99 19.95
CA ASN A 132 -3.67 9.80 19.31
C ASN A 132 -3.78 11.21 19.93
N LYS A 133 -3.55 11.37 21.23
CA LYS A 133 -3.63 12.69 21.89
C LYS A 133 -2.50 13.60 21.43
N LYS A 134 -1.32 13.03 21.16
CA LYS A 134 -0.16 13.79 20.68
C LYS A 134 -0.12 13.95 19.17
N PHE A 135 -0.36 12.92 18.38
CA PHE A 135 -0.15 12.95 16.94
C PHE A 135 -1.44 13.08 16.12
N GLY A 136 -2.59 12.69 16.68
CA GLY A 136 -3.86 12.62 15.97
C GLY A 136 -3.86 11.57 14.85
N ALA A 137 -4.83 11.69 13.95
CA ALA A 137 -4.98 10.86 12.76
C ALA A 137 -5.45 11.71 11.58
N ILE A 138 -5.38 11.18 10.35
CA ILE A 138 -6.15 11.74 9.24
C ILE A 138 -7.65 11.56 9.49
N ALA A 139 -8.48 12.43 8.93
CA ALA A 139 -9.93 12.35 9.02
C ALA A 139 -10.50 11.05 8.42
N ASP A 140 -11.81 10.85 8.58
CA ASP A 140 -12.56 9.89 7.79
C ASP A 140 -12.81 10.50 6.41
N GLY A 141 -12.77 9.68 5.35
CA GLY A 141 -12.90 10.17 3.99
C GLY A 141 -12.42 9.17 2.93
N ARG A 142 -12.56 9.57 1.67
CA ARG A 142 -11.99 8.92 0.49
C ARG A 142 -10.77 9.72 0.04
N TYR A 143 -9.70 9.02 -0.31
CA TYR A 143 -8.40 9.55 -0.68
C TYR A 143 -7.80 8.73 -1.82
N GLN A 144 -6.90 9.30 -2.61
CA GLN A 144 -6.01 8.52 -3.46
C GLN A 144 -4.87 7.93 -2.61
N PHE A 145 -4.50 6.68 -2.85
CA PHE A 145 -3.18 6.17 -2.49
C PHE A 145 -2.38 5.86 -3.76
N ASN A 146 -1.06 5.99 -3.68
CA ASN A 146 -0.16 5.80 -4.81
C ASN A 146 1.14 5.10 -4.41
N TYR A 147 1.76 4.43 -5.37
CA TYR A 147 3.16 4.02 -5.27
C TYR A 147 4.05 5.26 -5.44
N ASP A 148 5.11 5.33 -4.65
CA ASP A 148 6.05 6.44 -4.59
C ASP A 148 7.47 5.88 -4.58
N ASP A 149 8.19 5.99 -5.71
CA ASP A 149 9.53 5.42 -5.90
C ASP A 149 10.54 5.84 -4.82
N ARG A 150 10.41 7.07 -4.30
CA ARG A 150 11.28 7.59 -3.24
C ARG A 150 10.92 7.01 -1.87
N GLY A 151 9.66 6.63 -1.67
CA GLY A 151 9.17 5.95 -0.48
C GLY A 151 9.24 6.76 0.82
N LYS A 152 8.86 6.09 1.91
CA LYS A 152 8.83 6.62 3.27
C LYS A 152 10.19 6.44 3.94
N SER A 153 10.78 7.54 4.39
CA SER A 153 12.06 7.53 5.11
C SER A 153 11.99 6.85 6.49
N GLY A 154 13.16 6.46 7.00
CA GLY A 154 13.36 5.80 8.29
C GLY A 154 13.62 4.29 8.17
N LYS A 155 13.50 3.56 9.28
CA LYS A 155 13.70 2.09 9.31
C LYS A 155 12.47 1.30 8.84
N LEU A 156 11.28 1.87 9.03
CA LEU A 156 10.01 1.30 8.56
C LEU A 156 9.68 1.93 7.21
N GLN A 157 10.16 1.27 6.15
CA GLN A 157 9.99 1.65 4.75
C GLN A 157 8.57 1.34 4.26
N SER A 158 8.11 2.08 3.26
CA SER A 158 6.89 1.83 2.48
C SER A 158 6.91 2.71 1.24
N HIS A 159 6.34 2.23 0.14
CA HIS A 159 6.12 3.03 -1.07
C HIS A 159 4.67 3.54 -1.20
N TRP A 160 3.76 3.13 -0.31
CA TRP A 160 2.33 3.48 -0.39
C TRP A 160 2.03 4.83 0.26
N ALA A 161 2.20 5.91 -0.50
CA ALA A 161 1.83 7.26 -0.11
C ALA A 161 0.31 7.47 -0.21
N VAL A 162 -0.20 8.50 0.50
CA VAL A 162 -1.59 8.96 0.41
C VAL A 162 -1.60 10.41 -0.09
N GLU A 163 -2.51 10.75 -1.00
CA GLU A 163 -2.61 12.06 -1.67
C GLU A 163 -1.28 12.58 -2.25
N ASN A 164 -0.43 11.71 -2.80
CA ASN A 164 0.93 12.06 -3.25
C ASN A 164 1.76 12.80 -2.18
N ARG A 165 1.63 12.39 -0.91
CA ARG A 165 2.17 13.03 0.32
C ARG A 165 1.55 14.39 0.66
N GLY A 166 0.51 14.82 -0.03
CA GLY A 166 -0.15 16.12 0.08
C GLY A 166 -0.91 16.37 1.40
N ASN A 167 -1.71 17.43 1.42
CA ASN A 167 -2.46 17.85 2.61
C ASN A 167 -3.78 17.08 2.72
N ILE A 168 -3.87 16.18 3.70
CA ILE A 168 -5.07 15.43 4.07
C ILE A 168 -5.68 16.07 5.33
N PRO A 169 -7.01 16.29 5.42
CA PRO A 169 -7.64 16.84 6.61
C PRO A 169 -7.31 16.04 7.88
N ALA A 170 -7.03 16.72 8.98
CA ALA A 170 -6.85 16.09 10.28
C ALA A 170 -8.19 15.66 10.88
N LEU A 171 -8.21 14.55 11.62
CA LEU A 171 -9.39 14.10 12.35
C LEU A 171 -9.86 15.19 13.33
N ASN A 172 -11.16 15.49 13.33
CA ASN A 172 -11.77 16.61 14.06
C ASN A 172 -11.21 18.00 13.69
N GLY A 173 -10.59 18.15 12.52
CA GLY A 173 -10.08 19.44 12.01
C GLY A 173 -8.83 19.96 12.73
N TYR A 174 -8.13 19.14 13.53
CA TYR A 174 -6.93 19.57 14.25
C TYR A 174 -5.84 18.50 14.32
N ASN A 175 -4.61 18.89 13.97
CA ASN A 175 -3.40 18.10 14.01
C ASN A 175 -2.59 18.45 15.29
N PRO A 176 -2.70 17.66 16.37
CA PRO A 176 -2.02 17.95 17.63
C PRO A 176 -0.51 17.72 17.59
N ASN A 177 0.03 17.08 16.53
CA ASN A 177 1.45 16.77 16.44
C ASN A 177 2.29 18.04 16.65
N PRO A 178 3.14 18.16 17.69
CA PRO A 178 3.91 19.37 17.92
C PRO A 178 4.77 19.74 16.71
N ASN A 179 5.25 18.74 15.96
CA ASN A 179 6.10 18.89 14.78
C ASN A 179 5.32 19.25 13.50
N ALA A 180 3.99 19.38 13.56
CA ALA A 180 3.19 19.75 12.39
C ALA A 180 3.53 21.14 11.85
N SER A 181 3.35 21.30 10.53
CA SER A 181 3.45 22.57 9.82
C SER A 181 2.45 23.62 10.34
N THR A 182 2.55 24.84 9.80
CA THR A 182 1.81 26.00 10.30
C THR A 182 0.29 25.88 10.20
N ASN A 183 -0.25 25.23 9.16
CA ASN A 183 -1.69 24.92 9.15
C ASN A 183 -1.96 23.61 9.94
N ARG A 184 -2.69 23.76 11.03
CA ARG A 184 -3.08 22.68 11.95
C ARG A 184 -4.33 21.90 11.50
N GLU A 185 -5.05 22.36 10.49
CA GLU A 185 -6.23 21.68 9.94
C GLU A 185 -5.88 20.41 9.16
N PHE A 186 -4.61 20.26 8.76
CA PHE A 186 -4.14 19.21 7.85
C PHE A 186 -2.96 18.40 8.41
N LYS A 187 -2.75 17.24 7.80
CA LYS A 187 -1.59 16.36 7.95
C LYS A 187 -1.03 16.09 6.56
N ASN A 188 0.27 15.85 6.44
CA ASN A 188 0.93 15.56 5.18
C ASN A 188 2.06 14.53 5.38
N GLY A 189 2.64 14.05 4.28
CA GLY A 189 3.62 12.95 4.33
C GLY A 189 3.04 11.64 4.86
N ILE A 190 1.74 11.42 4.65
CA ILE A 190 1.02 10.24 5.13
C ILE A 190 1.29 9.04 4.22
N PHE A 191 1.48 7.87 4.85
CA PHE A 191 1.71 6.59 4.20
C PHE A 191 0.81 5.52 4.83
N ILE A 192 0.58 4.45 4.07
CA ILE A 192 0.21 3.14 4.62
C ILE A 192 1.54 2.38 4.85
N HIS A 193 1.81 1.95 6.07
CA HIS A 193 3.02 1.17 6.38
C HIS A 193 2.76 0.11 7.46
N THR A 194 3.80 -0.43 8.10
CA THR A 194 3.66 -1.34 9.25
C THR A 194 4.41 -0.84 10.48
N SER A 195 4.23 -1.52 11.62
CA SER A 195 4.93 -1.28 12.88
C SER A 195 6.27 -2.02 12.94
N ASN A 196 6.92 -2.07 14.11
CA ASN A 196 8.04 -3.01 14.29
C ASN A 196 7.56 -4.46 14.14
N LYS A 197 8.44 -5.37 13.70
CA LYS A 197 8.12 -6.80 13.43
C LYS A 197 7.43 -7.53 14.59
N ASN A 198 7.71 -7.15 15.83
CA ASN A 198 7.09 -7.72 17.03
C ASN A 198 5.71 -7.10 17.37
N GLY A 199 5.15 -6.27 16.48
CA GLY A 199 3.89 -5.54 16.67
C GLY A 199 4.01 -4.25 17.49
N PHE A 200 5.18 -3.90 18.04
CA PHE A 200 5.33 -2.68 18.83
C PHE A 200 5.04 -1.42 18.00
N ALA A 201 4.04 -0.65 18.44
CA ALA A 201 3.48 0.52 17.75
C ALA A 201 4.14 1.85 18.17
N GLY A 202 5.20 1.82 19.00
CA GLY A 202 5.86 3.01 19.51
C GLY A 202 5.33 3.45 20.87
N THR A 203 6.13 4.23 21.61
CA THR A 203 5.76 4.85 22.88
C THR A 203 6.13 6.32 22.92
N TYR A 204 5.39 7.11 23.67
CA TYR A 204 5.74 8.50 23.92
C TYR A 204 6.65 8.65 25.16
N ASN A 205 7.97 8.54 24.96
CA ASN A 205 9.04 8.82 25.95
C ASN A 205 10.41 8.93 25.21
N ASN A 206 10.75 9.99 24.46
CA ASN A 206 10.97 11.35 24.93
C ASN A 206 10.66 12.34 23.80
N GLY A 207 9.44 12.86 23.72
CA GLY A 207 9.09 13.98 22.84
C GLY A 207 8.90 13.66 21.34
N LYS A 208 9.71 12.76 20.74
CA LYS A 208 10.23 13.01 19.38
C LYS A 208 9.83 12.09 18.22
N ASN A 209 9.43 10.82 18.40
CA ASN A 209 9.06 9.95 17.27
C ASN A 209 7.95 8.97 17.67
N GLY A 210 6.78 9.06 17.02
CA GLY A 210 5.86 7.92 16.89
C GLY A 210 6.35 6.93 15.83
N ILE A 211 5.78 5.72 15.77
CA ILE A 211 5.91 4.86 14.59
C ILE A 211 4.91 5.32 13.53
N SER A 212 3.67 5.58 13.94
CA SER A 212 2.72 6.39 13.19
C SER A 212 2.52 7.73 13.91
N GLU A 213 2.81 8.83 13.22
CA GLU A 213 2.37 10.18 13.64
C GLU A 213 1.04 10.58 12.96
N GLY A 214 0.21 9.57 12.67
CA GLY A 214 -1.08 9.67 11.97
C GLY A 214 -1.11 9.02 10.58
N CYS A 215 -0.07 8.25 10.23
CA CYS A 215 -0.07 7.27 9.15
C CYS A 215 -1.01 6.09 9.45
N LEU A 216 -1.42 5.37 8.40
CA LEU A 216 -2.18 4.13 8.55
C LEU A 216 -1.22 2.94 8.65
N LEU A 217 -1.55 1.96 9.50
CA LEU A 217 -0.76 0.75 9.67
C LEU A 217 -1.53 -0.49 9.20
N ILE A 218 -0.82 -1.43 8.58
CA ILE A 218 -1.18 -2.85 8.50
C ILE A 218 -0.28 -3.59 9.51
N VAL A 219 -0.80 -4.59 10.20
CA VAL A 219 0.00 -5.36 11.18
C VAL A 219 1.19 -6.08 10.50
N PRO A 220 2.30 -6.31 11.23
CA PRO A 220 3.39 -7.13 10.71
C PRO A 220 2.93 -8.52 10.26
N SER A 221 3.65 -9.09 9.30
CA SER A 221 3.53 -10.51 8.96
C SER A 221 4.23 -11.36 10.02
N ILE A 222 3.52 -12.34 10.55
CA ILE A 222 4.02 -13.38 11.43
C ILE A 222 4.19 -14.64 10.59
N TYR A 223 5.29 -15.35 10.81
CA TYR A 223 5.64 -16.59 10.14
C TYR A 223 5.85 -17.69 11.17
N ASP A 224 5.53 -18.93 10.80
CA ASP A 224 5.87 -20.12 11.58
C ASP A 224 7.35 -20.53 11.39
N THR A 225 7.72 -21.68 11.94
CA THR A 225 9.07 -22.25 11.83
C THR A 225 9.43 -22.76 10.43
N GLU A 226 8.47 -22.92 9.53
CA GLU A 226 8.67 -23.35 8.15
C GLU A 226 8.74 -22.15 7.18
N GLY A 227 8.42 -20.94 7.67
CA GLY A 227 8.39 -19.70 6.88
C GLY A 227 7.04 -19.45 6.21
N ILE A 228 5.98 -20.15 6.62
CA ILE A 228 4.61 -19.94 6.14
C ILE A 228 4.00 -18.81 6.97
N SER A 229 3.33 -17.85 6.31
CA SER A 229 2.70 -16.74 7.03
C SER A 229 1.39 -17.18 7.68
N ILE A 230 1.25 -16.92 8.98
CA ILE A 230 0.09 -17.33 9.78
C ILE A 230 -0.99 -16.24 9.90
N ASN A 231 -0.74 -15.06 9.33
CA ASN A 231 -1.72 -13.98 9.20
C ASN A 231 -1.54 -13.23 7.87
N ASN A 232 -2.61 -12.54 7.42
CA ASN A 232 -2.46 -11.50 6.41
C ASN A 232 -1.80 -10.28 7.07
N GLY A 233 -0.49 -10.11 6.87
CA GLY A 233 0.28 -8.98 7.38
C GLY A 233 0.89 -8.13 6.27
N TRP A 234 1.79 -7.24 6.66
CA TRP A 234 2.47 -6.27 5.80
C TRP A 234 3.09 -6.84 4.53
N ASP A 235 3.74 -7.99 4.58
CA ASP A 235 4.42 -8.57 3.42
C ASP A 235 3.38 -9.10 2.41
N GLN A 236 2.29 -9.72 2.89
CA GLN A 236 1.17 -10.17 2.06
C GLN A 236 0.35 -8.98 1.51
N PHE A 237 0.37 -7.82 2.18
CA PHE A 237 -0.24 -6.58 1.69
C PHE A 237 0.58 -5.99 0.52
N ASN A 238 1.91 -5.91 0.66
CA ASN A 238 2.77 -5.46 -0.44
C ASN A 238 2.77 -6.44 -1.62
N GLN A 239 2.70 -7.75 -1.36
CA GLN A 239 2.57 -8.76 -2.41
C GLN A 239 1.22 -8.64 -3.15
N GLN A 240 0.14 -8.32 -2.45
CA GLN A 240 -1.16 -8.08 -3.09
C GLN A 240 -1.12 -6.86 -4.00
N LEU A 241 -0.53 -5.76 -3.54
CA LEU A 241 -0.44 -4.52 -4.32
C LEU A 241 0.78 -4.49 -5.28
N GLN A 242 1.41 -5.63 -5.58
CA GLN A 242 2.57 -5.66 -6.45
C GLN A 242 2.20 -5.23 -7.89
N GLY A 243 2.81 -4.14 -8.35
CA GLY A 243 2.54 -3.55 -9.67
C GLY A 243 1.48 -2.44 -9.68
N VAL A 244 0.77 -2.22 -8.57
CA VAL A 244 -0.18 -1.10 -8.42
C VAL A 244 0.58 0.23 -8.40
N LYS A 245 0.14 1.18 -9.23
CA LYS A 245 0.59 2.57 -9.32
C LYS A 245 -0.28 3.47 -8.46
N GLU A 246 -1.61 3.33 -8.55
CA GLU A 246 -2.57 4.14 -7.79
C GLU A 246 -3.92 3.44 -7.58
N GLY A 247 -4.66 3.88 -6.56
CA GLY A 247 -5.97 3.36 -6.23
C GLY A 247 -6.68 4.14 -5.13
N THR A 248 -7.85 3.66 -4.73
CA THR A 248 -8.70 4.34 -3.74
C THR A 248 -8.43 3.84 -2.32
N LEU A 249 -8.17 4.77 -1.41
CA LEU A 249 -8.18 4.56 0.03
C LEU A 249 -9.47 5.14 0.62
N GLN A 250 -10.16 4.36 1.44
CA GLN A 250 -11.29 4.82 2.25
C GLN A 250 -10.97 4.59 3.72
N VAL A 251 -11.15 5.62 4.55
CA VAL A 251 -11.07 5.54 6.01
C VAL A 251 -12.45 5.83 6.60
N ILE A 252 -12.95 4.93 7.44
CA ILE A 252 -14.23 5.04 8.15
C ILE A 252 -14.00 4.57 9.59
N ARG A 253 -14.41 5.37 10.58
CA ARG A 253 -14.32 5.06 12.01
C ARG A 253 -15.71 5.08 12.66
N LYS A 254 -15.89 4.22 13.66
CA LYS A 254 -17.12 4.08 14.45
C LYS A 254 -16.84 4.20 15.96
#